data_AF-A0A1H2SLQ3-F1
#
_entry.id   AF-A0A1H2SLQ3-F1
#
_cell.length_a   1.000
_cell.length_b   1.000
_cell.length_c   1.000
_cell.angle_alpha   90.00
_cell.angle_beta   90.00
_cell.angle_gamma   90.00
#
_symmetry.space_group_name_H-M   'P 1'
#
loop_
_entity.id
_entity.type
_entity.pdbx_description
1 polymer ?
#
loop_
_entity_poly.entity_id
_entity_poly.type
_entity_poly.pdbx_seq_one_letter_code
_entity_poly.pdbx_strand_id
1 'polypeptide(L)'
;MNVRKMVISFVALFTFMVVSAVPAYADNYYDSKYFKTEDGKYEQTIATTSSDKNVQVYVSEIKKVKKSTGEKSDGSPSSLDVRLCNSSSGSCTSWKNLSGAAIFTDMKAGTYYVDIKDKYASYYYYGYVGVTVFPD
;
A
#
# COMPACT_ATOMS: atom_id res chain seq x y z
N MET A 1 -49.10 34.19 55.72
CA MET A 1 -47.66 34.25 56.09
C MET A 1 -47.14 32.84 56.22
N ASN A 2 -46.01 32.40 55.70
CA ASN A 2 -45.12 32.89 54.65
C ASN A 2 -44.37 31.66 54.13
N VAL A 3 -44.03 31.72 52.85
CA VAL A 3 -43.36 30.74 52.00
C VAL A 3 -42.01 30.28 52.58
N ARG A 4 -41.61 29.01 52.32
CA ARG A 4 -40.28 28.67 51.77
C ARG A 4 -40.17 27.20 51.37
N LYS A 5 -40.43 26.92 50.09
CA LYS A 5 -39.91 25.74 49.40
C LYS A 5 -38.53 26.10 48.86
N MET A 6 -37.48 25.49 49.41
CA MET A 6 -36.10 25.65 48.92
C MET A 6 -35.92 24.78 47.68
N VAL A 7 -35.68 25.39 46.52
CA VAL A 7 -35.25 24.69 45.31
C VAL A 7 -33.76 24.98 45.14
N ILE A 8 -32.93 23.96 45.32
CA ILE A 8 -31.48 24.03 45.09
C ILE A 8 -31.26 23.64 43.62
N SER A 9 -30.98 24.64 42.78
CA SER A 9 -30.57 24.40 41.39
C SER A 9 -29.08 24.04 41.35
N PHE A 10 -28.77 22.79 40.99
CA PHE A 10 -27.42 22.38 40.58
C PHE A 10 -27.25 22.66 39.10
N VAL A 11 -26.58 23.77 38.76
CA VAL A 11 -26.13 24.05 37.39
C VAL A 11 -24.75 23.42 37.23
N ALA A 12 -24.68 22.24 36.63
CA ALA A 12 -23.41 21.63 36.24
C ALA A 12 -22.91 22.30 34.95
N LEU A 13 -21.92 23.19 35.07
CA LEU A 13 -21.18 23.71 33.93
C LEU A 13 -20.26 22.59 33.39
N PHE A 14 -20.69 21.89 32.34
CA PHE A 14 -19.80 21.03 31.57
C PHE A 14 -18.98 21.90 30.62
N THR A 15 -17.71 22.15 30.97
CA THR A 15 -16.75 22.74 30.06
C THR A 15 -16.34 21.70 29.02
N PHE A 16 -16.69 21.93 27.76
CA PHE A 16 -16.21 21.14 26.63
C PHE A 16 -14.70 21.38 26.47
N MET A 17 -13.87 20.46 26.99
CA MET A 17 -12.49 20.35 26.51
C MET A 17 -12.55 19.86 25.07
N VAL A 18 -12.25 20.74 24.12
CA VAL A 18 -12.00 20.34 22.74
C VAL A 18 -10.66 19.60 22.75
N VAL A 19 -10.72 18.29 22.89
CA VAL A 19 -9.57 17.42 22.63
C VAL A 19 -9.34 17.47 21.13
N SER A 20 -8.36 18.24 20.70
CA SER A 20 -7.84 18.19 19.33
C SER A 20 -7.25 16.80 19.12
N ALA A 21 -8.07 15.85 18.66
CA ALA A 21 -7.60 14.54 18.28
C ALA A 21 -6.60 14.73 17.14
N VAL A 22 -5.31 14.51 17.42
CA VAL A 22 -4.32 14.33 16.36
C VAL A 22 -4.79 13.09 15.59
N PRO A 23 -5.07 13.18 14.27
CA PRO A 23 -5.47 12.01 13.52
C PRO A 23 -4.35 10.97 13.65
N ALA A 24 -4.67 9.82 14.21
CA ALA A 24 -3.80 8.66 14.17
C ALA A 24 -3.82 8.15 12.73
N TYR A 25 -2.73 8.35 12.00
CA TYR A 25 -2.58 7.76 10.68
C TYR A 25 -2.27 6.27 10.86
N ALA A 26 -3.03 5.42 10.17
CA ALA A 26 -2.82 3.99 10.16
C ALA A 26 -2.31 3.60 8.78
N ASP A 27 -1.17 2.92 8.73
CA ASP A 27 -0.66 2.34 7.49
C ASP A 27 -1.64 1.30 6.97
N ASN A 28 -2.03 1.42 5.70
CA ASN A 28 -2.85 0.45 5.02
C ASN A 28 -1.94 -0.66 4.45
N TYR A 29 -1.77 -1.72 5.24
CA TYR A 29 -1.09 -2.93 4.78
C TYR A 29 -2.03 -3.78 3.94
N TYR A 30 -1.57 -4.18 2.77
CA TYR A 30 -2.28 -5.12 1.91
C TYR A 30 -1.66 -6.50 2.06
N ASP A 31 -2.51 -7.51 2.22
CA ASP A 31 -2.08 -8.90 2.32
C ASP A 31 -1.17 -9.29 1.16
N SER A 32 -0.11 -10.05 1.49
CA SER A 32 0.85 -10.53 0.51
C SER A 32 0.15 -11.37 -0.57
N LYS A 33 0.40 -11.07 -1.85
CA LYS A 33 -0.20 -11.76 -3.00
C LYS A 33 0.84 -12.48 -3.82
N TYR A 34 0.46 -13.62 -4.38
CA TYR A 34 1.30 -14.33 -5.34
C TYR A 34 1.47 -13.50 -6.61
N PHE A 35 2.69 -13.39 -7.11
CA PHE A 35 2.97 -12.84 -8.43
C PHE A 35 3.67 -13.84 -9.32
N LYS A 36 3.51 -13.66 -10.63
CA LYS A 36 4.30 -14.32 -11.66
C LYS A 36 4.52 -13.35 -12.81
N THR A 37 5.77 -13.13 -13.18
CA THR A 37 6.08 -12.24 -14.32
C THR A 37 5.68 -12.89 -15.63
N GLU A 38 5.40 -12.05 -16.63
CA GLU A 38 5.05 -12.43 -18.00
C GLU A 38 3.76 -13.27 -18.15
N ASP A 39 2.86 -13.23 -17.16
CA ASP A 39 1.56 -13.90 -17.24
C ASP A 39 0.43 -13.00 -17.78
N GLY A 40 0.75 -11.74 -18.09
CA GLY A 40 -0.18 -10.74 -18.62
C GLY A 40 -1.15 -10.17 -17.58
N LYS A 41 -0.91 -10.39 -16.28
CA LYS A 41 -1.76 -9.92 -15.19
C LYS A 41 -1.04 -8.89 -14.33
N TYR A 42 -1.83 -8.04 -13.69
CA TYR A 42 -1.36 -7.23 -12.57
C TYR A 42 -1.39 -8.05 -11.28
N GLU A 43 -0.43 -7.78 -10.41
CA GLU A 43 -0.13 -8.58 -9.24
C GLU A 43 -1.06 -8.23 -8.07
N GLN A 44 -1.39 -6.94 -7.95
CA GLN A 44 -2.25 -6.45 -6.88
C GLN A 44 -2.92 -5.13 -7.24
N THR A 45 -4.11 -4.91 -6.68
CA THR A 45 -4.82 -3.61 -6.75
C THR A 45 -4.75 -2.93 -5.40
N ILE A 46 -4.36 -1.65 -5.39
CA ILE A 46 -4.27 -0.81 -4.20
C ILE A 46 -5.02 0.50 -4.42
N ALA A 47 -5.39 1.16 -3.32
CA ALA A 47 -5.95 2.50 -3.32
C ALA A 47 -5.04 3.44 -2.52
N THR A 48 -4.83 4.64 -3.07
CA THR A 48 -4.22 5.78 -2.39
C THR A 48 -5.27 6.86 -2.15
N THR A 49 -5.08 7.64 -1.10
CA THR A 49 -5.93 8.80 -0.76
C THR A 49 -5.07 10.07 -0.72
N SER A 50 -5.67 11.22 -0.45
CA SER A 50 -4.91 12.45 -0.25
C SER A 50 -4.07 12.44 1.03
N SER A 51 -4.43 11.60 2.01
CA SER A 51 -3.65 11.41 3.24
C SER A 51 -2.64 10.26 3.10
N ASP A 52 -3.03 9.16 2.46
CA ASP A 52 -2.20 7.96 2.30
C ASP A 52 -1.73 7.88 0.84
N LYS A 53 -0.73 8.72 0.55
CA LYS A 53 -0.24 8.99 -0.81
C LYS A 53 1.14 8.38 -1.09
N ASN A 54 1.74 7.71 -0.10
CA ASN A 54 3.00 7.02 -0.26
C ASN A 54 2.76 5.51 -0.33
N VAL A 55 3.48 4.82 -1.21
CA VAL A 55 3.33 3.38 -1.45
C VAL A 55 4.70 2.73 -1.39
N GLN A 56 4.84 1.73 -0.53
CA GLN A 56 6.00 0.85 -0.48
C GLN A 56 5.64 -0.52 -1.04
N VAL A 57 6.41 -1.01 -2.00
CA VAL A 57 6.28 -2.36 -2.56
C VAL A 57 7.54 -3.16 -2.29
N TYR A 58 7.39 -4.39 -1.82
CA TYR A 58 8.49 -5.33 -1.64
C TYR A 58 8.08 -6.72 -2.10
N VAL A 59 9.06 -7.60 -2.25
CA VAL A 59 8.86 -8.98 -2.71
C VAL A 59 9.58 -9.97 -1.80
N SER A 60 9.01 -11.16 -1.66
CA SER A 60 9.58 -12.24 -0.85
C SER A 60 9.48 -13.60 -1.56
N GLU A 61 10.24 -14.57 -1.06
CA GLU A 61 10.24 -15.97 -1.51
C GLU A 61 10.40 -16.16 -3.03
N ILE A 62 11.25 -15.32 -3.62
CA ILE A 62 11.37 -15.23 -5.08
C ILE A 62 12.06 -16.46 -5.63
N LYS A 63 11.42 -17.08 -6.61
CA LYS A 63 11.98 -18.14 -7.44
C LYS A 63 11.96 -17.70 -8.89
N LYS A 64 12.82 -18.33 -9.69
CA LYS A 64 12.84 -18.16 -11.15
C LYS A 64 12.82 -19.49 -11.85
N VAL A 65 12.27 -19.50 -13.06
CA VAL A 65 12.17 -20.69 -13.91
C VAL A 65 12.77 -20.38 -15.26
N LYS A 66 13.73 -21.20 -15.70
CA LYS A 66 14.31 -21.10 -17.03
C LYS A 66 13.29 -21.57 -18.05
N LYS A 67 12.86 -20.71 -18.97
CA LYS A 67 11.76 -21.01 -19.90
C LYS A 67 12.05 -22.22 -20.79
N SER A 68 13.30 -22.38 -21.21
CA SER A 68 13.70 -23.44 -22.14
C SER A 68 13.72 -24.84 -21.53
N THR A 69 13.92 -24.96 -20.21
CA THR A 69 14.10 -26.26 -19.53
C THR A 69 13.07 -26.52 -18.42
N GLY A 70 12.37 -25.49 -17.95
CA GLY A 70 11.51 -25.58 -16.77
C GLY A 70 12.27 -25.67 -15.44
N GLU A 71 13.60 -25.57 -15.47
CA GLU A 71 14.45 -25.67 -14.28
C GLU A 71 14.19 -24.51 -13.32
N LYS A 72 14.00 -24.83 -12.05
CA LYS A 72 13.71 -23.87 -10.96
C LYS A 72 14.97 -23.58 -10.18
N SER A 73 15.18 -22.31 -9.84
CA SER A 73 16.26 -21.85 -8.97
C SER A 73 15.82 -20.63 -8.17
N ASP A 74 16.65 -20.19 -7.22
CA ASP A 74 16.38 -18.98 -6.45
C ASP A 74 16.44 -17.73 -7.34
N GLY A 75 15.46 -16.85 -7.13
CA GLY A 75 15.44 -15.52 -7.72
C GLY A 75 16.01 -14.48 -6.74
N SER A 76 16.23 -13.27 -7.25
CA SER A 76 16.68 -12.14 -6.44
C SER A 76 15.72 -10.96 -6.63
N PRO A 77 15.38 -10.19 -5.58
CA PRO A 77 14.60 -8.98 -5.70
C PRO A 77 15.22 -7.96 -6.69
N SER A 78 16.55 -7.90 -6.76
CA SER A 78 17.28 -7.03 -7.69
C SER A 78 17.07 -7.36 -9.17
N SER A 79 16.57 -8.57 -9.47
CA SER A 79 16.21 -9.00 -10.83
C SER A 79 14.85 -8.46 -11.29
N LEU A 80 14.09 -7.84 -10.39
CA LEU A 80 12.73 -7.38 -10.64
C LEU A 80 12.65 -5.86 -10.57
N ASP A 81 11.80 -5.29 -11.41
CA ASP A 81 11.38 -3.90 -11.33
C ASP A 81 9.87 -3.85 -11.19
N VAL A 82 9.38 -2.82 -10.50
CA VAL A 82 7.96 -2.57 -10.27
C VAL A 82 7.57 -1.17 -10.71
N ARG A 83 6.34 -1.02 -11.17
CA ARG A 83 5.68 0.28 -11.38
C ARG A 83 4.25 0.23 -10.85
N LEU A 84 3.64 1.40 -10.70
CA LEU A 84 2.23 1.54 -10.35
C LEU A 84 1.49 2.14 -11.55
N CYS A 85 0.41 1.49 -11.99
CA CYS A 85 -0.42 1.95 -13.11
C CYS A 85 -1.79 2.40 -12.60
N ASN A 86 -2.15 3.66 -12.82
CA ASN A 86 -3.46 4.20 -12.44
C ASN A 86 -4.55 3.53 -13.27
N SER A 87 -5.51 2.90 -12.61
CA SER A 87 -6.59 2.14 -13.25
C SER A 87 -7.54 3.01 -14.09
N SER A 88 -7.73 4.28 -13.71
CA SER A 88 -8.65 5.20 -14.38
C SER A 88 -8.02 5.87 -15.61
N SER A 89 -6.75 6.29 -15.51
CA SER A 89 -6.06 7.00 -16.60
C SER A 89 -5.19 6.10 -17.48
N GLY A 90 -4.91 4.87 -17.03
CA GLY A 90 -3.95 3.96 -17.67
C GLY A 90 -2.49 4.42 -17.58
N SER A 91 -2.21 5.55 -16.92
CA SER A 91 -0.86 6.11 -16.81
C SER A 91 -0.07 5.36 -15.74
N CYS A 92 1.19 5.02 -16.04
CA CYS A 92 2.05 4.34 -15.09
C CYS A 92 3.22 5.20 -14.64
N THR A 93 3.71 4.95 -13.43
CA THR A 93 4.98 5.48 -12.96
C THR A 93 6.15 4.91 -13.77
N SER A 94 7.31 5.55 -13.64
CA SER A 94 8.59 4.93 -14.02
C SER A 94 8.81 3.63 -13.25
N TRP A 95 9.55 2.71 -13.87
CA TRP A 95 10.01 1.48 -13.22
C TRP A 95 11.00 1.79 -12.09
N LYS A 96 10.85 1.13 -10.93
CA LYS A 96 11.78 1.16 -9.81
C LYS A 96 12.26 -0.25 -9.51
N ASN A 97 13.54 -0.40 -9.18
CA ASN A 97 14.09 -1.69 -8.85
C ASN A 97 13.66 -2.18 -7.46
N LEU A 98 13.45 -3.48 -7.32
CA LEU A 98 13.04 -4.13 -6.06
C LEU A 98 14.22 -4.64 -5.22
N SER A 99 15.44 -4.13 -5.37
CA SER A 99 16.57 -4.44 -4.48
C SER A 99 16.32 -3.87 -3.06
N GLY A 100 15.48 -4.54 -2.28
CA GLY A 100 14.94 -4.08 -1.00
C GLY A 100 13.44 -3.81 -1.13
N ALA A 101 13.07 -2.53 -1.17
CA ALA A 101 11.70 -2.08 -1.42
C ALA A 101 11.69 -0.90 -2.38
N ALA A 102 10.63 -0.77 -3.18
CA ALA A 102 10.39 0.38 -4.03
C ALA A 102 9.37 1.31 -3.37
N ILE A 103 9.75 2.57 -3.16
CA ILE A 103 8.88 3.59 -2.57
C ILE A 103 8.42 4.54 -3.66
N PHE A 104 7.11 4.78 -3.76
CA PHE A 104 6.47 5.77 -4.62
C PHE A 104 5.82 6.83 -3.72
N THR A 105 6.23 8.08 -3.86
CA THR A 105 5.74 9.18 -3.02
C THR A 105 4.79 10.09 -3.78
N ASP A 106 3.98 10.84 -3.04
CA ASP A 106 3.08 11.87 -3.59
C ASP A 106 2.15 11.36 -4.70
N MET A 107 1.70 10.11 -4.56
CA MET A 107 0.74 9.52 -5.48
C MET A 107 -0.58 10.28 -5.39
N LYS A 108 -1.18 10.60 -6.55
CA LYS A 108 -2.54 11.13 -6.58
C LYS A 108 -3.50 10.10 -5.99
N ALA A 109 -4.57 10.57 -5.35
CA ALA A 109 -5.63 9.69 -4.88
C ALA A 109 -6.24 8.91 -6.05
N GLY A 110 -6.40 7.60 -5.86
CA GLY A 110 -6.96 6.73 -6.88
C GLY A 110 -6.62 5.26 -6.69
N THR A 111 -7.08 4.44 -7.63
CA THR A 111 -6.81 3.00 -7.65
C THR A 111 -5.67 2.69 -8.60
N TYR A 112 -4.70 1.93 -8.13
CA TYR A 112 -3.49 1.57 -8.85
C TYR A 112 -3.31 0.06 -8.92
N TYR A 113 -2.83 -0.40 -10.07
CA TYR A 113 -2.31 -1.75 -10.24
C TYR A 113 -0.80 -1.74 -9.99
N VAL A 114 -0.36 -2.68 -9.17
CA VAL A 114 1.05 -3.08 -9.12
C VAL A 114 1.33 -3.86 -10.40
N ASP A 115 2.46 -3.58 -11.03
CA ASP A 115 2.97 -4.24 -12.24
C ASP A 115 4.46 -4.58 -12.00
N ILE A 116 4.82 -5.86 -11.99
CA ILE A 116 6.17 -6.37 -11.79
C ILE A 116 6.67 -7.03 -13.07
N LYS A 117 7.88 -6.66 -13.47
CA LYS A 117 8.61 -7.33 -14.54
C LYS A 117 9.95 -7.86 -14.06
N ASP A 118 10.42 -8.89 -14.74
CA ASP A 118 11.81 -9.31 -14.63
C ASP A 118 12.67 -8.71 -15.76
N LYS A 119 13.98 -8.76 -15.57
CA LYS A 119 14.97 -8.20 -16.50
C LYS A 119 15.51 -9.22 -17.51
N TYR A 120 15.15 -10.50 -17.39
CA TYR A 120 15.86 -11.59 -18.06
C TYR A 120 14.93 -12.41 -18.95
N ALA A 121 14.97 -12.16 -20.25
CA ALA A 121 14.12 -12.83 -21.24
C ALA A 121 14.13 -14.38 -21.22
N SER A 122 15.18 -15.00 -20.69
CA SER A 122 15.29 -16.47 -20.57
C SER A 122 14.55 -17.07 -19.38
N TYR A 123 14.00 -16.24 -18.48
CA TYR A 123 13.37 -16.65 -17.23
C TYR A 123 12.00 -16.00 -17.08
N TYR A 124 11.13 -16.62 -16.29
CA TYR A 124 10.07 -15.90 -15.59
C TYR A 124 10.28 -16.08 -14.10
N TYR A 125 9.76 -15.15 -13.32
CA TYR A 125 9.91 -15.08 -11.87
C TYR A 125 8.55 -15.23 -11.20
N TYR A 126 8.54 -15.77 -9.99
CA TYR A 126 7.35 -15.82 -9.15
C TYR A 126 7.74 -15.72 -7.68
N GLY A 127 6.78 -15.37 -6.84
CA GLY A 127 6.97 -15.21 -5.40
C GLY A 127 5.76 -14.53 -4.80
N TYR A 128 5.98 -13.76 -3.74
CA TYR A 128 4.93 -12.93 -3.15
C TYR A 128 5.31 -11.45 -3.18
N VAL A 129 4.31 -10.60 -3.40
CA VAL A 129 4.41 -9.15 -3.34
C VAL A 129 3.65 -8.65 -2.11
N GLY A 130 4.28 -7.80 -1.31
CA GLY A 130 3.65 -7.06 -0.23
C GLY A 130 3.60 -5.58 -0.55
N VAL A 131 2.52 -4.91 -0.12
CA VAL A 131 2.34 -3.48 -0.36
C VAL A 131 1.82 -2.79 0.91
N THR A 132 2.44 -1.66 1.24
CA THR A 132 1.97 -0.75 2.29
C THR A 132 1.66 0.60 1.68
N VAL A 133 0.49 1.16 1.99
CA VAL A 133 0.11 2.54 1.64
C VAL A 133 0.05 3.36 2.92
N PHE A 134 0.80 4.46 2.98
CA PHE A 134 1.08 5.20 4.21
C PHE A 134 1.11 6.72 3.97
N PRO A 135 0.98 7.54 5.04
CA PRO A 135 1.09 9.01 4.95
C PRO A 135 2.54 9.48 4.75
N ASP A 136 2.76 10.80 4.81
CA ASP A 136 4.10 11.40 4.87
C ASP A 136 4.82 11.16 6.20
#